data_AF-A0A7W1BZX0-F1
#
_entry.id   AF-A0A7W1BZX0-F1
#
_cell.length_a   1.000
_cell.length_b   1.000
_cell.length_c   1.000
_cell.angle_alpha   90.00
_cell.angle_beta   90.00
_cell.angle_gamma   90.00
#
_symmetry.space_group_name_H-M   'P 1'
#
loop_
_entity.id
_entity.type
_entity.pdbx_description
1 polymer ?
#
loop_
_entity_poly.entity_id
_entity_poly.type
_entity_poly.pdbx_seq_one_letter_code
_entity_poly.pdbx_strand_id
1 'polypeptide(L)'
;MLAYRAWRWSHLNALLGGLWLLAVAWSFEFLHYSDRGLRRLAIGVGIPAWSNWLVTLFASFLGVTGLTYTGHHANDVIAFLLQALVVVPTLIASAFWVWGFRERR
;
A
#
# COMPACT_ATOMS: atom_id res chain seq x y z
N MET A 1 4.94 -25.88 10.85
CA MET A 1 4.42 -24.72 11.61
C MET A 1 4.68 -23.36 10.96
N LEU A 2 5.83 -23.10 10.33
CA LEU A 2 6.14 -21.82 9.66
C LEU A 2 5.20 -21.47 8.50
N ALA A 3 4.85 -22.45 7.65
CA ALA A 3 3.95 -22.23 6.50
C ALA A 3 2.54 -21.75 6.88
N TYR A 4 1.98 -22.26 7.99
CA TYR A 4 0.65 -21.89 8.46
C TYR A 4 0.58 -20.45 8.99
N ARG A 5 1.70 -19.95 9.56
CA ARG A 5 1.81 -18.56 10.00
C ARG A 5 1.95 -17.61 8.80
N ALA A 6 2.82 -17.93 7.85
CA ALA A 6 3.02 -17.11 6.64
C ALA A 6 1.74 -16.95 5.82
N TRP A 7 0.96 -18.03 5.69
CA TRP A 7 -0.35 -18.02 5.04
C TRP A 7 -1.33 -17.04 5.71
N ARG A 8 -1.47 -17.07 7.05
CA ARG A 8 -2.36 -16.14 7.76
C ARG A 8 -1.97 -14.67 7.55
N TRP A 9 -0.68 -14.36 7.61
CA TRP A 9 -0.19 -12.99 7.45
C TRP A 9 -0.43 -12.45 6.03
N SER A 10 -0.23 -13.27 4.99
CA SER A 10 -0.51 -12.84 3.62
C SER A 10 -2.00 -12.63 3.36
N HIS A 11 -2.87 -13.47 3.93
CA HIS A 11 -4.33 -13.34 3.80
C HIS A 11 -4.88 -12.14 4.59
N LEU A 12 -4.32 -11.85 5.76
CA LEU A 12 -4.69 -10.65 6.50
C LEU A 12 -4.25 -9.38 5.77
N ASN A 13 -3.02 -9.35 5.27
CA ASN A 13 -2.54 -8.24 4.45
C ASN A 13 -3.44 -8.02 3.22
N ALA A 14 -3.94 -9.12 2.64
CA ALA A 14 -4.86 -9.07 1.53
C ALA A 14 -6.18 -8.40 1.85
N LEU A 15 -6.83 -8.91 2.89
CA LEU A 15 -8.14 -8.45 3.32
C LEU A 15 -8.06 -6.99 3.77
N LEU A 16 -7.02 -6.63 4.53
CA LEU A 16 -6.82 -5.25 4.98
C LEU A 16 -6.56 -4.30 3.81
N GLY A 17 -5.75 -4.70 2.83
CA GLY A 17 -5.53 -3.90 1.62
C GLY A 17 -6.81 -3.72 0.79
N GLY A 18 -7.61 -4.78 0.64
CA GLY A 18 -8.91 -4.73 -0.05
C GLY A 18 -9.92 -3.84 0.68
N LEU A 19 -10.07 -4.03 2.00
CA LEU A 19 -10.94 -3.21 2.84
C LEU A 19 -10.53 -1.73 2.82
N TRP A 20 -9.23 -1.46 2.82
CA TRP A 20 -8.70 -0.10 2.66
C TRP A 20 -9.14 0.54 1.34
N LEU A 21 -8.99 -0.15 0.21
CA LEU A 21 -9.43 0.36 -1.09
C LEU A 21 -10.94 0.61 -1.14
N LEU A 22 -11.74 -0.28 -0.55
CA LEU A 22 -13.19 -0.12 -0.44
C LEU A 22 -13.57 1.10 0.41
N ALA A 23 -12.92 1.28 1.57
CA ALA A 23 -13.15 2.41 2.45
C ALA A 23 -12.80 3.75 1.76
N VAL A 24 -11.67 3.79 1.05
CA VAL A 24 -11.27 4.96 0.26
C VAL A 24 -12.27 5.24 -0.86
N ALA A 25 -12.68 4.22 -1.62
CA ALA A 25 -13.66 4.40 -2.69
C ALA A 25 -15.01 4.90 -2.17
N TRP A 26 -15.50 4.34 -1.06
CA TRP A 26 -16.73 4.82 -0.40
C TRP A 26 -16.60 6.28 0.06
N SER A 27 -15.42 6.67 0.54
CA SER A 27 -15.21 8.02 1.04
C SER A 27 -15.18 9.12 -0.03
N PHE A 28 -15.08 8.76 -1.31
CA PHE A 28 -14.95 9.74 -2.40
C PHE A 28 -16.15 10.67 -2.52
N GLU A 29 -17.35 10.22 -2.13
CA GLU A 29 -18.55 11.06 -2.11
C GLU A 29 -18.46 12.25 -1.14
N PHE A 30 -17.58 12.16 -0.14
CA PHE A 30 -17.40 13.19 0.89
C PHE A 30 -16.16 14.07 0.64
N LEU A 31 -15.37 13.78 -0.39
CA LEU A 31 -14.15 14.53 -0.70
C LEU A 31 -14.49 15.74 -1.58
N HIS A 32 -14.02 16.91 -1.18
CA HIS A 32 -14.24 18.19 -1.89
C HIS A 32 -13.26 18.39 -3.07
N TYR A 33 -13.02 17.32 -3.82
CA TYR A 33 -12.18 17.30 -5.01
C TYR A 33 -13.00 17.32 -6.30
N SER A 34 -12.39 17.82 -7.38
CA SER A 34 -12.95 17.65 -8.72
C SER A 34 -12.74 16.20 -9.21
N ASP A 35 -13.44 15.80 -10.26
CA ASP A 35 -13.29 14.46 -10.87
C ASP A 35 -11.83 14.10 -11.19
N ARG A 36 -11.05 15.09 -11.63
CA ARG A 36 -9.61 14.91 -11.89
C ARG A 36 -8.82 14.66 -10.61
N GLY A 37 -9.18 15.33 -9.51
CA GLY A 37 -8.57 15.13 -8.19
C GLY A 37 -8.89 13.74 -7.63
N LEU A 38 -10.15 13.32 -7.70
CA LEU A 38 -10.58 11.98 -7.29
C LEU A 38 -9.88 10.88 -8.10
N ARG A 39 -9.78 11.05 -9.42
CA ARG A 39 -9.06 10.08 -10.27
C ARG A 39 -7.58 9.96 -9.91
N ARG A 40 -6.91 11.09 -9.64
CA ARG A 40 -5.50 11.08 -9.21
C ARG A 40 -5.33 10.41 -7.85
N LEU A 41 -6.25 10.65 -6.91
CA LEU A 41 -6.25 10.02 -5.61
C LEU A 41 -6.49 8.51 -5.71
N ALA A 42 -7.44 8.08 -6.55
CA ALA A 42 -7.70 6.67 -6.82
C ALA A 42 -6.45 5.94 -7.33
N ILE A 43 -5.72 6.57 -8.26
CA ILE A 43 -4.45 6.04 -8.78
C ILE A 43 -3.39 6.05 -7.66
N GLY A 44 -3.30 7.14 -6.90
CA GLY A 44 -2.33 7.31 -5.82
C GLY A 44 -2.51 6.35 -4.65
N VAL A 45 -3.73 5.86 -4.40
CA VAL A 45 -4.01 4.83 -3.38
C VAL A 45 -3.94 3.43 -3.99
N GLY A 46 -4.40 3.26 -5.22
CA GLY A 46 -4.45 1.97 -5.91
C GLY A 46 -3.07 1.42 -6.27
N ILE A 47 -2.20 2.24 -6.87
CA ILE A 47 -0.86 1.79 -7.30
C ILE A 47 -0.05 1.23 -6.10
N PRO A 48 0.09 1.94 -4.97
CA PRO A 48 0.87 1.44 -3.85
C PRO A 48 0.28 0.17 -3.23
N ALA A 49 -1.05 0.06 -3.18
CA ALA A 49 -1.73 -1.15 -2.72
C ALA A 49 -1.37 -2.36 -3.60
N TRP A 50 -1.42 -2.22 -4.93
CA TRP A 50 -1.01 -3.27 -5.86
C TRP A 50 0.51 -3.53 -5.86
N SER A 51 1.33 -2.50 -5.69
CA SER A 51 2.79 -2.64 -5.57
C SER A 51 3.18 -3.44 -4.33
N ASN A 52 2.47 -3.29 -3.21
CA ASN A 52 2.70 -4.07 -1.99
C ASN A 52 2.62 -5.58 -2.27
N TRP A 53 1.57 -5.98 -2.99
CA TRP A 53 1.37 -7.36 -3.39
C TRP A 53 2.46 -7.88 -4.30
N LEU A 54 2.79 -7.10 -5.33
CA LEU A 54 3.81 -7.47 -6.31
C LEU A 54 5.18 -7.66 -5.64
N VAL A 55 5.60 -6.72 -4.79
CA VAL A 55 6.89 -6.79 -4.10
C VAL A 55 6.90 -7.93 -3.08
N THR A 56 5.79 -8.16 -2.36
CA THR A 56 5.68 -9.30 -1.41
C THR A 56 5.74 -10.66 -2.12
N LEU A 57 5.18 -10.75 -3.34
CA LEU A 57 5.30 -11.95 -4.16
C LEU A 57 6.77 -12.20 -4.55
N PHE A 58 7.49 -11.18 -5.02
CA PHE A 58 8.92 -11.29 -5.32
C PHE A 58 9.75 -11.66 -4.08
N ALA A 59 9.46 -11.04 -2.92
CA ALA A 59 10.11 -11.38 -1.66
C ALA A 59 9.91 -12.86 -1.30
N SER A 60 8.70 -13.38 -1.50
CA SER A 60 8.35 -14.78 -1.26
C SER A 60 9.10 -15.73 -2.19
N PHE A 61 9.24 -15.39 -3.47
CA PHE A 61 10.03 -16.16 -4.43
C PHE A 61 11.53 -16.19 -4.09
N LEU A 62 12.06 -15.08 -3.58
CA LEU A 62 13.46 -14.96 -3.17
C LEU A 62 13.73 -15.55 -1.78
N GLY A 63 12.69 -15.95 -1.03
CA GLY A 63 12.83 -16.47 0.33
C GLY A 63 13.32 -15.42 1.34
N VAL A 64 13.13 -14.13 1.06
CA VAL A 64 13.57 -13.01 1.91
C VAL A 64 12.39 -12.30 2.54
N THR A 65 12.59 -11.75 3.74
CA THR A 65 11.53 -11.02 4.45
C THR A 65 11.39 -9.58 3.95
N GLY A 66 12.50 -8.93 3.60
CA GLY A 66 12.51 -7.55 3.12
C GLY A 66 12.12 -6.49 4.16
N LEU A 67 12.15 -6.82 5.46
CA LEU A 67 11.68 -5.93 6.54
C LEU A 67 12.80 -5.28 7.35
N THR A 68 14.05 -5.71 7.17
CA THR A 68 15.19 -5.24 7.96
C THR A 68 16.42 -5.21 7.09
N TYR A 69 17.19 -4.13 7.07
CA TYR A 69 18.45 -4.10 6.34
C TYR A 69 19.46 -5.01 7.04
N THR A 70 19.85 -6.08 6.36
CA THR A 70 20.73 -7.13 6.94
C THR A 70 22.07 -7.23 6.24
N GLY A 71 22.32 -6.42 5.19
CA GLY A 71 23.52 -6.51 4.35
C GLY A 71 23.43 -7.58 3.27
N HIS A 72 22.36 -8.38 3.25
CA HIS A 72 22.03 -9.27 2.15
C HIS A 72 21.35 -8.47 1.03
N HIS A 73 22.05 -8.27 -0.09
CA HIS A 73 21.59 -7.47 -1.23
C HIS A 73 20.14 -7.75 -1.67
N ALA A 74 19.73 -9.02 -1.77
CA ALA A 74 18.37 -9.38 -2.19
C ALA A 74 17.30 -8.89 -1.21
N ASN A 75 17.57 -8.96 0.09
CA ASN A 75 16.64 -8.51 1.12
C ASN A 75 16.58 -6.98 1.21
N ASP A 76 17.73 -6.32 1.09
CA ASP A 76 17.82 -4.85 1.17
C ASP A 76 17.15 -4.18 -0.03
N VAL A 77 17.22 -4.81 -1.22
CA VAL A 77 16.48 -4.37 -2.41
C VAL A 77 14.96 -4.46 -2.19
N ILE A 78 14.46 -5.57 -1.63
CA ILE A 78 13.02 -5.71 -1.32
C ILE A 78 12.59 -4.67 -0.29
N ALA A 79 13.39 -4.44 0.76
CA ALA A 79 13.10 -3.44 1.78
C ALA A 79 13.00 -2.03 1.18
N PHE A 80 13.95 -1.67 0.32
CA PHE A 80 13.92 -0.41 -0.42
C PHE A 80 12.68 -0.30 -1.32
N LEU A 81 12.35 -1.36 -2.08
CA LEU A 81 11.18 -1.39 -2.95
C LEU A 81 9.87 -1.21 -2.18
N LEU A 82 9.72 -1.88 -1.03
CA LEU A 82 8.56 -1.69 -0.16
C LEU A 82 8.47 -0.24 0.32
N GLN A 83 9.58 0.35 0.76
CA GLN A 83 9.57 1.73 1.23
C GLN A 83 9.22 2.72 0.11
N ALA A 84 9.82 2.56 -1.06
CA ALA A 84 9.72 3.49 -2.18
C ALA A 84 8.39 3.38 -2.95
N LEU A 85 7.85 2.16 -3.12
CA LEU A 85 6.66 1.91 -3.92
C LEU A 85 5.38 1.82 -3.08
N VAL A 86 5.50 1.46 -1.81
CA VAL A 86 4.35 1.23 -0.93
C VAL A 86 4.26 2.32 0.12
N VAL A 87 5.25 2.40 1.02
CA VAL A 87 5.13 3.21 2.23
C VAL A 87 5.05 4.70 1.90
N VAL A 88 6.06 5.24 1.20
CA VAL A 88 6.11 6.68 0.89
C VAL A 88 4.91 7.11 0.03
N PRO A 89 4.57 6.42 -1.06
CA PRO A 89 3.41 6.78 -1.87
C PRO A 89 2.08 6.68 -1.10
N THR A 90 1.91 5.65 -0.26
CA THR A 90 0.68 5.49 0.54
C THR A 90 0.53 6.60 1.56
N LEU A 91 1.62 7.04 2.21
CA LEU A 91 1.58 8.17 3.14
C LEU A 91 1.20 9.47 2.43
N ILE A 92 1.78 9.73 1.25
CA ILE A 92 1.45 10.89 0.43
C ILE A 92 -0.03 10.84 0.02
N ALA A 93 -0.50 9.71 -0.51
CA ALA A 93 -1.88 9.54 -0.92
C ALA A 93 -2.86 9.67 0.26
N SER A 94 -2.50 9.15 1.43
CA SER A 94 -3.29 9.29 2.66
C SER A 94 -3.35 10.74 3.14
N ALA A 95 -2.26 11.49 3.03
CA ALA A 95 -2.25 12.92 3.33
C ALA A 95 -3.19 13.71 2.41
N PHE A 96 -3.17 13.42 1.10
CA PHE A 96 -4.12 14.01 0.15
C PHE A 96 -5.56 13.55 0.41
N TRP A 97 -5.77 12.29 0.79
CA TRP A 97 -7.08 11.79 1.17
C TRP A 97 -7.66 12.56 2.37
N VAL A 98 -6.89 12.70 3.45
CA VAL A 98 -7.28 13.50 4.62
C VAL A 98 -7.51 14.96 4.25
N TRP A 99 -6.66 15.55 3.42
CA TRP A 99 -6.81 16.92 2.96
C TRP A 99 -8.10 17.14 2.16
N GLY A 100 -8.57 16.14 1.41
CA GLY A 100 -9.79 16.25 0.62
C GLY A 100 -11.07 16.38 1.44
N PHE A 101 -11.05 15.97 2.71
CA PHE A 101 -12.15 16.23 3.65
C PHE A 101 -12.14 17.65 4.22
N ARG A 102 -11.04 18.40 4.05
CA ARG A 102 -10.94 19.75 4.59
C ARG A 102 -11.83 20.68 3.79
N GLU A 103 -12.85 21.21 4.45
CA GLU A 103 -13.84 22.12 3.88
C GLU A 103 -13.17 23.38 3.33
N ARG A 104 -13.52 23.77 2.10
CA ARG A 104 -13.07 25.04 1.53
C ARG A 104 -13.88 26.16 2.20
N ARG A 105 -13.31 26.78 3.23
CA ARG A 105 -13.78 28.10 3.67
C ARG A 105 -13.62 29.12 2.54
#